data_AF-A0A1F7IEM3-F1
#
_entry.id   AF-A0A1F7IEM3-F1
#
_cell.length_a   1.000
_cell.length_b   1.000
_cell.length_c   1.000
_cell.angle_alpha   90.00
_cell.angle_beta   90.00
_cell.angle_gamma   90.00
#
_symmetry.space_group_name_H-M   'P 1'
#
loop_
_entity.id
_entity.type
_entity.pdbx_description
1 polymer ?
#
loop_
_entity_poly.entity_id
_entity_poly.type
_entity_poly.pdbx_seq_one_letter_code
_entity_poly.pdbx_strand_id
1 'polypeptide(L)'
;MSKHTADLKWVFPVLLSTSIAVFIIFIPPENQIVITLLILLVSLLCYFLLNYFLQKKITLIFSIFVFLALLLLSLKLLDLINSILLLSLFVGIVTLLK
;
A
#
# COMPACT_ATOMS: atom_id res chain seq x y z
N MET A 1 2.80 7.61 32.42
CA MET A 1 3.90 6.93 31.69
C MET A 1 3.45 6.49 30.28
N SER A 2 2.90 7.40 29.45
CA SER A 2 2.14 7.00 28.24
C SER A 2 2.15 8.00 27.05
N LYS A 3 3.02 9.02 27.03
CA LYS A 3 3.10 9.94 25.87
C LYS A 3 4.18 9.55 24.85
N HIS A 4 5.36 9.12 25.31
CA HIS A 4 6.49 8.80 24.41
C HIS A 4 6.26 7.61 23.45
N THR A 5 5.39 6.67 23.77
CA THR A 5 5.09 5.53 22.88
C THR A 5 4.14 5.87 21.75
N ALA A 6 3.38 6.97 21.85
CA ALA A 6 2.53 7.45 20.76
C ALA A 6 3.35 8.19 19.69
N ASP A 7 4.33 8.99 20.10
CA ASP A 7 5.20 9.73 19.17
C ASP A 7 6.03 8.80 18.28
N LEU A 8 6.60 7.74 18.86
CA LEU A 8 7.44 6.78 18.12
C LEU A 8 6.68 6.01 17.03
N LYS A 9 5.36 5.86 17.15
CA LYS A 9 4.53 5.19 16.15
C LYS A 9 4.36 6.01 14.87
N TRP A 10 4.39 7.33 14.97
CA TRP A 10 4.28 8.24 13.82
C TRP A 10 5.63 8.52 13.14
N VAL A 11 6.73 8.35 13.87
CA VAL A 11 8.09 8.52 13.32
C VAL A 11 8.33 7.61 12.12
N PHE A 12 7.92 6.35 12.19
CA PHE A 12 8.13 5.39 11.10
C PHE A 12 7.39 5.73 9.79
N PRO A 13 6.06 5.96 9.78
CA PRO A 13 5.35 6.33 8.55
C PRO A 13 5.80 7.70 8.00
N VAL A 14 6.20 8.64 8.86
CA VAL A 14 6.76 9.94 8.42
C VAL A 14 8.13 9.75 7.73
N LEU A 15 9.03 8.95 8.32
CA LEU A 15 10.31 8.59 7.69
C LEU A 15 10.11 7.86 6.35
N LEU A 16 9.14 6.96 6.29
CA LEU A 16 8.82 6.22 5.08
C LEU A 16 8.26 7.15 4.00
N SER A 17 7.36 8.07 4.35
CA SER A 17 6.83 9.10 3.45
C SER A 17 7.95 9.98 2.90
N THR A 18 8.88 10.39 3.75
CA THR A 18 10.01 11.23 3.36
C THR A 18 10.94 10.48 2.40
N SER A 19 11.21 9.19 2.69
CA SER A 19 11.98 8.32 1.79
C SER A 19 11.34 8.17 0.42
N ILE A 20 10.00 8.00 0.36
CA ILE A 20 9.26 7.93 -0.91
C ILE A 20 9.38 9.25 -1.68
N ALA A 21 9.20 10.40 -1.01
CA ALA A 21 9.31 11.71 -1.65
C ALA A 21 10.70 11.96 -2.24
N VAL A 22 11.76 11.66 -1.48
CA VAL A 22 13.15 11.73 -1.97
C VAL A 22 13.33 10.79 -3.17
N PHE A 23 12.85 9.56 -3.07
CA PHE A 23 12.98 8.58 -4.15
C PHE A 23 12.31 9.04 -5.45
N ILE A 24 11.10 9.63 -5.39
CA ILE A 24 10.38 10.18 -6.55
C ILE A 24 11.14 11.35 -7.19
N ILE A 25 11.73 12.24 -6.40
CA ILE A 25 12.42 13.44 -6.91
C ILE A 25 13.73 13.09 -7.58
N PHE A 26 14.50 12.16 -7.02
CA PHE A 26 15.84 11.83 -7.49
C PHE A 26 15.88 10.74 -8.56
N ILE A 27 14.88 9.87 -8.63
CA ILE A 27 14.89 8.71 -9.54
C ILE A 27 13.68 8.80 -10.46
N PRO A 28 13.87 9.17 -11.74
CA PRO A 28 12.78 9.20 -12.69
C PRO A 28 12.22 7.77 -12.86
N PRO A 29 10.88 7.59 -12.79
CA PRO A 29 10.24 6.28 -12.83
C PRO A 29 10.15 5.76 -14.28
N GLU A 30 11.29 5.65 -14.97
CA GLU A 30 11.35 5.17 -16.36
C GLU A 30 11.43 3.63 -16.42
N ASN A 31 12.02 3.01 -15.40
CA ASN A 31 12.17 1.57 -15.32
C ASN A 31 11.04 0.93 -14.53
N GLN A 32 10.43 -0.12 -15.07
CA GLN A 32 9.41 -0.96 -14.43
C GLN A 32 9.81 -1.41 -13.01
N ILE A 33 11.09 -1.73 -12.80
CA ILE A 33 11.64 -2.15 -11.50
C ILE A 33 11.51 -1.03 -10.46
N VAL A 34 11.88 0.19 -10.85
CA VAL A 34 11.81 1.38 -9.99
C VAL A 34 10.36 1.67 -9.64
N ILE A 35 9.45 1.62 -10.63
CA ILE A 35 8.02 1.83 -10.40
C ILE A 35 7.45 0.77 -9.43
N THR A 36 7.80 -0.50 -9.63
CA THR A 36 7.34 -1.59 -8.77
C THR A 36 7.82 -1.42 -7.33
N LEU A 37 9.08 -1.01 -7.14
CA LEU A 37 9.66 -0.74 -5.82
C LEU A 37 8.95 0.44 -5.14
N LEU A 38 8.58 1.47 -5.90
CA LEU A 38 7.84 2.63 -5.42
C LEU A 38 6.41 2.24 -5.00
N ILE A 39 5.74 1.41 -5.79
CA ILE A 39 4.42 0.85 -5.45
C ILE A 39 4.50 0.02 -4.17
N LEU A 40 5.56 -0.78 -4.00
CA LEU A 40 5.78 -1.57 -2.80
C LEU A 40 5.95 -0.69 -1.56
N LEU A 41 6.74 0.39 -1.66
CA LEU A 41 6.92 1.36 -0.58
C LEU A 41 5.61 2.06 -0.21
N VAL A 42 4.84 2.51 -1.20
CA VAL A 42 3.53 3.16 -0.98
C VAL A 42 2.54 2.19 -0.34
N SER A 43 2.50 0.94 -0.80
CA SER A 43 1.60 -0.09 -0.25
C SER A 43 1.95 -0.44 1.19
N LEU A 44 3.25 -0.49 1.50
CA LEU A 44 3.76 -0.68 2.85
C LEU A 44 3.42 0.51 3.75
N LEU A 45 3.49 1.74 3.23
CA LEU A 45 3.01 2.94 3.93
C LEU A 45 1.52 2.87 4.25
N CYS A 46 0.70 2.44 3.29
CA CYS A 46 -0.73 2.18 3.50
C CYS A 46 -0.96 1.13 4.60
N TYR A 47 -0.19 0.05 4.63
CA TYR A 47 -0.27 -0.97 5.68
C TYR A 47 -0.04 -0.36 7.07
N PHE A 48 1.03 0.42 7.24
CA PHE A 48 1.32 1.04 8.53
C PHE A 48 0.25 2.04 8.97
N LEU A 49 -0.28 2.83 8.04
CA LEU A 49 -1.38 3.76 8.32
C LEU A 49 -2.66 3.02 8.72
N LEU A 50 -3.06 2.01 7.95
CA LEU A 50 -4.31 1.27 8.18
C LEU A 50 -4.24 0.40 9.44
N ASN A 51 -3.07 -0.11 9.80
CA ASN A 51 -2.86 -0.91 11.02
C ASN A 51 -3.17 -0.13 12.30
N TYR A 52 -3.22 1.21 12.23
CA TYR A 52 -3.64 2.05 13.35
C TYR A 52 -5.16 2.01 13.58
N PHE A 53 -5.95 1.88 12.50
CA PHE A 53 -7.41 2.00 12.53
C PHE A 53 -8.12 0.65 12.48
N LEU A 54 -7.53 -0.34 11.82
CA LEU A 54 -8.18 -1.61 11.49
C LEU A 54 -7.48 -2.80 12.14
N GLN A 55 -8.19 -3.92 12.24
CA GLN A 55 -7.59 -5.19 12.67
C GLN A 55 -6.50 -5.63 11.68
N LYS A 56 -5.45 -6.29 12.18
CA LYS A 56 -4.29 -6.73 11.38
C LYS A 56 -4.68 -7.50 10.11
N LYS A 57 -5.70 -8.38 10.20
CA LYS A 57 -6.19 -9.17 9.07
C LYS A 57 -6.77 -8.27 7.97
N ILE A 58 -7.68 -7.38 8.34
CA ILE A 58 -8.33 -6.44 7.41
C ILE A 58 -7.31 -5.49 6.79
N THR A 59 -6.38 -4.97 7.61
CA THR A 59 -5.28 -4.12 7.17
C THR A 59 -4.46 -4.79 6.06
N LEU A 60 -4.12 -6.07 6.23
CA LEU A 60 -3.33 -6.81 5.26
C LEU A 60 -4.07 -6.98 3.93
N ILE A 61 -5.37 -7.29 3.96
CA ILE A 61 -6.21 -7.42 2.75
C ILE A 61 -6.25 -6.09 2.00
N PHE A 62 -6.53 -4.98 2.70
CA PHE A 62 -6.56 -3.66 2.08
C PHE A 62 -5.21 -3.25 1.49
N SER A 63 -4.11 -3.58 2.17
CA SER A 63 -2.77 -3.26 1.68
C SER A 63 -2.42 -4.06 0.42
N ILE A 64 -2.79 -5.35 0.38
CA ILE A 64 -2.65 -6.19 -0.82
C ILE A 64 -3.52 -5.65 -1.96
N PHE A 65 -4.75 -5.21 -1.66
CA PHE A 65 -5.63 -4.63 -2.66
C PHE A 65 -5.04 -3.35 -3.27
N VAL A 66 -4.52 -2.44 -2.44
CA VAL A 66 -3.84 -1.22 -2.89
C VAL A 66 -2.62 -1.55 -3.74
N PHE A 67 -1.80 -2.52 -3.30
CA PHE A 67 -0.64 -2.98 -4.05
C PHE A 67 -1.02 -3.49 -5.45
N LEU A 68 -1.99 -4.41 -5.53
CA LEU A 68 -2.46 -4.96 -6.80
C LEU A 68 -3.07 -3.88 -7.70
N ALA A 69 -3.90 -2.98 -7.15
CA ALA A 69 -4.50 -1.89 -7.89
C ALA A 69 -3.44 -0.98 -8.52
N LEU A 70 -2.45 -0.56 -7.73
CA LEU A 70 -1.35 0.29 -8.20
C LEU A 70 -0.46 -0.43 -9.22
N LEU A 71 -0.23 -1.74 -9.04
CA LEU A 71 0.56 -2.55 -9.96
C LEU A 71 -0.14 -2.72 -11.32
N LEU A 72 -1.45 -3.03 -11.32
CA LEU A 72 -2.28 -3.07 -12.52
C LEU A 72 -2.30 -1.71 -13.22
N LEU A 73 -2.43 -0.62 -12.46
CA LEU A 73 -2.40 0.74 -13.00
C LEU A 73 -1.05 1.05 -13.67
N SER A 74 0.06 0.69 -13.03
CA SER A 74 1.41 0.91 -13.58
C SER A 74 1.66 0.11 -14.85
N LEU A 75 1.10 -1.09 -14.96
CA LEU A 75 1.20 -1.92 -16.16
C LEU A 75 0.21 -1.53 -17.25
N LYS A 76 -0.61 -0.49 -17.03
CA LYS A 76 -1.74 -0.10 -17.90
C LYS A 76 -2.71 -1.24 -18.16
N LEU A 77 -2.83 -2.15 -17.19
CA LEU A 77 -3.74 -3.30 -17.20
C LEU A 77 -4.99 -3.02 -16.37
N LEU A 78 -5.20 -1.78 -15.90
CA LEU A 78 -6.39 -1.41 -15.14
C LEU A 78 -7.56 -1.13 -16.09
N ASP A 79 -8.01 -2.19 -16.77
CA ASP A 79 -9.19 -2.20 -17.61
C ASP A 79 -10.43 -2.61 -16.81
N LEU A 80 -11.62 -2.40 -17.40
CA LEU A 80 -12.90 -2.76 -16.76
C LEU A 80 -12.90 -4.21 -16.26
N ILE A 81 -12.42 -5.16 -17.07
CA ILE A 81 -12.37 -6.58 -16.72
C ILE A 81 -11.46 -6.80 -15.50
N ASN A 82 -10.24 -6.26 -15.52
CA ASN A 82 -9.28 -6.44 -14.44
C ASN A 82 -9.71 -5.72 -13.16
N SER A 83 -10.44 -4.61 -13.26
CA SER A 83 -11.04 -3.94 -12.11
C SER A 83 -12.15 -4.79 -11.46
N ILE A 84 -12.99 -5.44 -12.26
CA ILE A 84 -14.03 -6.36 -11.76
C ILE A 84 -13.39 -7.57 -11.10
N LEU A 85 -12.35 -8.15 -11.71
CA LEU A 85 -11.60 -9.28 -11.14
C LEU A 85 -10.91 -8.91 -9.82
N LEU A 86 -10.33 -7.71 -9.74
CA LEU A 86 -9.71 -7.22 -8.51
C LEU A 86 -10.75 -7.07 -7.40
N LEU A 87 -11.93 -6.54 -7.73
CA LEU A 87 -13.01 -6.31 -6.77
C LEU A 87 -13.64 -7.64 -6.33
N SER A 88 -13.81 -8.60 -7.24
CA SER A 88 -14.29 -9.95 -6.90
C SER A 88 -13.29 -10.72 -6.05
N LEU A 89 -12.00 -10.60 -6.33
CA LEU A 89 -10.93 -11.14 -5.48
C LEU A 89 -11.00 -10.53 -4.08
N PHE A 90 -11.15 -9.21 -3.97
CA PHE A 90 -11.26 -8.52 -2.69
C PHE A 90 -12.45 -9.02 -1.87
N VAL A 91 -13.64 -9.07 -2.48
CA VAL A 91 -14.86 -9.57 -1.82
C VAL A 91 -14.70 -11.04 -1.43
N GLY A 92 -14.10 -11.87 -2.30
CA GLY A 92 -13.84 -13.28 -2.03
C GLY A 92 -12.93 -13.49 -0.82
N ILE A 93 -11.81 -12.75 -0.74
CA ILE A 93 -10.89 -12.82 0.39
C ILE A 93 -11.56 -12.34 1.69
N VAL A 94 -12.30 -11.24 1.65
CA VAL A 94 -13.04 -10.73 2.83
C VAL A 94 -14.08 -11.75 3.31
N THR A 95 -14.74 -12.44 2.39
CA THR A 95 -15.75 -13.46 2.71
C THR A 95 -15.12 -14.72 3.30
N LEU A 96 -13.97 -15.17 2.77
CA LEU A 96 -13.23 -16.34 3.26
C LEU A 96 -12.60 -16.13 4.65
N LEU A 97 -12.31 -14.89 5.02
CA LEU A 97 -11.70 -14.54 6.30
C LEU A 97 -12.70 -14.22 7.42
N LYS A 98 -14.00 -14.32 7.11
CA LYS A 98 -15.11 -14.22 8.07
C LYS A 98 -15.13 -15.44 8.98
#